data_AF-A0A417CL25-F1
#
_entry.id   AF-A0A417CL25-F1
#
_cell.length_a   1.000
_cell.length_b   1.000
_cell.length_c   1.000
_cell.angle_alpha   90.00
_cell.angle_beta   90.00
_cell.angle_gamma   90.00
#
_symmetry.space_group_name_H-M   'P 1'
#
loop_
_entity.id
_entity.type
_entity.pdbx_description
1 polymer ?
#
loop_
_entity_poly.entity_id
_entity_poly.type
_entity_poly.pdbx_seq_one_letter_code
_entity_poly.pdbx_strand_id
1 'polypeptide(L)'
;MKKILLCFMICMTLIGCQSKSTTNEKQIYQKYLEKLKTNQQFETKTNDFRIKVVLNQLKNKQVRYDLIIDEPAIVMKNIKVLTMIDGQKDNDFPSLGIIDQNQYSLIPHQYDEKKNIYKGIHLSGLTKNKKITLKIYIYYENDQKVERYFKIDENAIR
;
A
#
# COMPACT_ATOMS: atom_id res chain seq x y z
N MET A 1 -35.21 -34.78 46.65
CA MET A 1 -33.93 -34.99 45.93
C MET A 1 -33.93 -34.05 44.73
N LYS A 2 -33.29 -32.90 44.91
CA LYS A 2 -33.07 -31.86 43.89
C LYS A 2 -31.65 -32.04 43.34
N LYS A 3 -31.40 -31.52 42.12
CA LYS A 3 -30.07 -31.29 41.47
C LYS A 3 -29.76 -32.18 40.26
N ILE A 4 -30.57 -32.15 39.21
CA ILE A 4 -30.07 -32.30 37.81
C ILE A 4 -30.95 -31.43 36.91
N LEU A 5 -30.71 -30.13 36.87
CA LEU A 5 -31.25 -29.27 35.81
C LEU A 5 -30.42 -27.98 35.64
N LEU A 6 -29.10 -28.11 35.55
CA LEU A 6 -28.22 -26.97 35.36
C LEU A 6 -27.03 -27.32 34.45
N CYS A 7 -27.31 -27.79 33.23
CA CYS A 7 -26.27 -27.94 32.20
C CYS A 7 -26.68 -27.45 30.80
N PHE A 8 -27.86 -26.83 30.64
CA PHE A 8 -28.33 -26.34 29.33
C PHE A 8 -28.31 -24.80 29.21
N MET A 9 -27.40 -24.13 29.93
CA MET A 9 -27.32 -22.66 29.97
C MET A 9 -25.87 -22.17 29.90
N ILE A 10 -25.02 -22.80 29.09
CA ILE A 10 -23.64 -22.31 28.81
C ILE A 10 -23.31 -22.31 27.30
N CYS A 11 -24.16 -22.85 26.43
CA CYS A 11 -23.86 -22.95 24.99
C CYS A 11 -24.29 -21.75 24.11
N MET A 12 -24.70 -20.61 24.67
CA MET A 12 -25.26 -19.49 23.87
C MET A 12 -24.50 -18.16 23.89
N THR A 13 -23.28 -18.10 24.44
CA THR A 13 -22.48 -16.87 24.37
C THR A 13 -21.14 -17.07 23.68
N LEU A 14 -21.21 -17.54 22.43
CA LEU A 14 -20.18 -17.25 21.43
C LEU A 14 -20.86 -16.49 20.28
N ILE A 15 -21.46 -15.35 20.59
CA ILE A 15 -21.71 -14.32 19.57
C ILE A 15 -20.33 -13.78 19.22
N GLY A 16 -19.69 -14.43 18.24
CA GLY A 16 -18.49 -13.91 17.62
C GLY A 16 -18.78 -12.51 17.13
N CYS A 17 -18.04 -11.53 17.64
CA CYS A 17 -18.08 -10.18 17.15
C CYS A 17 -17.61 -10.20 15.68
N GLN A 18 -18.54 -10.28 14.72
CA GLN A 18 -18.23 -10.01 13.33
C GLN A 18 -17.90 -8.51 13.23
N SER A 19 -16.61 -8.19 13.23
CA SER A 19 -16.14 -6.83 12.96
C SER A 19 -16.49 -6.50 11.50
N LYS A 20 -17.60 -5.77 11.32
CA LYS A 20 -18.05 -5.28 10.00
C LYS A 20 -17.01 -4.41 9.28
N SER A 21 -16.02 -3.87 10.00
CA SER A 21 -14.94 -3.04 9.45
C SER A 21 -13.96 -3.83 8.57
N THR A 22 -13.50 -5.00 9.03
CA THR A 22 -12.43 -5.78 8.37
C THR A 22 -12.81 -6.27 6.97
N THR A 23 -14.10 -6.57 6.75
CA THR A 23 -14.59 -7.07 5.46
C THR A 23 -14.49 -6.00 4.37
N ASN A 24 -14.79 -4.74 4.69
CA ASN A 24 -14.80 -3.65 3.70
C ASN A 24 -13.37 -3.23 3.31
N GLU A 25 -12.48 -3.07 4.28
CA GLU A 25 -11.07 -2.73 4.06
C GLU A 25 -10.37 -3.75 3.15
N LYS A 26 -10.58 -5.05 3.43
CA LYS A 26 -10.04 -6.12 2.60
C LYS A 26 -10.58 -6.06 1.17
N GLN A 27 -11.87 -5.80 0.98
CA GLN A 27 -12.48 -5.68 -0.35
C GLN A 27 -11.91 -4.49 -1.13
N ILE A 28 -11.75 -3.33 -0.47
CA ILE A 28 -11.16 -2.13 -1.07
C ILE A 28 -9.73 -2.44 -1.52
N TYR A 29 -8.90 -2.97 -0.63
CA TYR A 29 -7.52 -3.31 -0.95
C TYR A 29 -7.41 -4.30 -2.13
N GLN A 30 -8.21 -5.38 -2.12
CA GLN A 30 -8.21 -6.36 -3.21
C GLN A 30 -8.62 -5.74 -4.54
N LYS A 31 -9.56 -4.79 -4.55
CA LYS A 31 -9.94 -4.05 -5.77
C LYS A 31 -8.74 -3.31 -6.38
N TYR A 32 -7.95 -2.59 -5.56
CA TYR A 32 -6.75 -1.90 -6.07
C TYR A 32 -5.66 -2.88 -6.50
N LEU A 33 -5.48 -3.98 -5.78
CA LEU A 33 -4.52 -5.01 -6.15
C LEU A 33 -4.87 -5.64 -7.50
N GLU A 34 -6.14 -5.95 -7.76
CA GLU A 34 -6.58 -6.49 -9.05
C GLU A 34 -6.44 -5.47 -10.19
N LYS A 35 -6.71 -4.17 -9.94
CA LYS A 35 -6.39 -3.11 -10.92
C LYS A 35 -4.91 -3.11 -11.28
N LEU A 36 -4.03 -3.18 -10.28
CA LEU A 36 -2.58 -3.19 -10.50
C LEU A 36 -2.10 -4.47 -11.22
N LYS A 37 -2.68 -5.63 -10.90
CA LYS A 37 -2.37 -6.92 -11.54
C LYS A 37 -2.76 -6.97 -13.01
N THR A 38 -3.96 -6.49 -13.33
CA THR A 38 -4.56 -6.61 -14.67
C THR A 38 -4.14 -5.51 -15.64
N ASN A 39 -3.62 -4.40 -15.12
CA ASN A 39 -3.10 -3.33 -15.95
C ASN A 39 -1.95 -3.81 -16.86
N GLN A 40 -1.93 -3.32 -18.10
CA GLN A 40 -0.92 -3.71 -19.11
C GLN A 40 0.03 -2.56 -19.46
N GLN A 41 -0.35 -1.31 -19.20
CA GLN A 41 0.42 -0.13 -19.58
C GLN A 41 1.13 0.44 -18.36
N PHE A 42 2.46 0.30 -18.34
CA PHE A 42 3.28 0.77 -17.23
C PHE A 42 4.29 1.80 -17.70
N GLU A 43 4.41 2.85 -16.92
CA GLU A 43 5.44 3.86 -17.05
C GLU A 43 6.69 3.42 -16.29
N THR A 44 7.85 3.91 -16.71
CA THR A 44 9.13 3.65 -16.03
C THR A 44 9.71 4.89 -15.36
N LYS A 45 9.19 6.07 -15.69
CA LYS A 45 9.65 7.38 -15.18
C LYS A 45 8.56 8.44 -15.32
N THR A 46 8.75 9.57 -14.65
CA THR A 46 7.95 10.77 -14.81
C THR A 46 8.77 12.01 -14.44
N ASN A 47 8.31 13.19 -14.88
CA ASN A 47 8.85 14.48 -14.45
C ASN A 47 8.03 15.11 -13.31
N ASP A 48 6.92 14.49 -12.92
CA ASP A 48 5.97 15.04 -11.94
C ASP A 48 6.47 14.90 -10.49
N PHE A 49 7.28 13.87 -10.24
CA PHE A 49 7.89 13.53 -8.96
C PHE A 49 9.03 12.55 -9.20
N ARG A 50 9.92 12.39 -8.22
CA ARG A 50 10.91 11.32 -8.22
C ARG A 50 10.31 10.05 -7.65
N ILE A 51 10.59 8.92 -8.31
CA ILE A 51 10.20 7.59 -7.87
C ILE A 51 11.44 6.69 -7.83
N LYS A 52 11.68 6.05 -6.68
CA LYS A 52 12.86 5.22 -6.46
C LYS A 52 12.53 3.92 -5.75
N VAL A 53 13.14 2.83 -6.21
CA VAL A 53 13.11 1.53 -5.53
C VAL A 53 14.52 1.22 -5.02
N VAL A 54 14.64 0.91 -3.72
CA VAL A 54 15.91 0.57 -3.08
C VAL A 54 15.80 -0.81 -2.45
N LEU A 55 16.80 -1.67 -2.65
CA LEU A 55 16.88 -2.97 -2.00
C LEU A 55 17.90 -2.95 -0.87
N ASN A 56 17.47 -3.39 0.30
CA ASN A 56 18.27 -3.51 1.50
C ASN A 56 18.35 -4.97 1.93
N GLN A 57 19.55 -5.53 1.96
CA GLN A 57 19.77 -6.90 2.43
C GLN A 57 19.68 -6.94 3.96
N LEU A 58 18.88 -7.86 4.49
CA LEU A 58 18.73 -8.08 5.93
C LEU A 58 19.55 -9.30 6.38
N LYS A 59 19.94 -9.32 7.66
CA LYS A 59 20.80 -10.37 8.26
C LYS A 59 20.23 -11.79 8.10
N ASN A 60 18.92 -11.94 7.98
CA ASN A 60 18.19 -13.21 7.90
C ASN A 60 17.96 -13.72 6.46
N LYS A 61 18.76 -13.25 5.48
CA LYS A 61 18.58 -13.54 4.03
C LYS A 61 17.26 -13.03 3.43
N GLN A 62 16.51 -12.19 4.15
CA GLN A 62 15.43 -11.41 3.54
C GLN A 62 15.98 -10.15 2.91
N VAL A 63 15.22 -9.61 1.95
CA VAL A 63 15.46 -8.31 1.33
C VAL A 63 14.28 -7.42 1.69
N ARG A 64 14.56 -6.23 2.22
CA ARG A 64 13.58 -5.14 2.30
C ARG A 64 13.66 -4.33 1.03
N TYR A 65 12.56 -4.19 0.32
CA TYR A 65 12.46 -3.20 -0.74
C TYR A 65 11.76 -1.96 -0.20
N ASP A 66 12.27 -0.80 -0.61
CA ASP A 66 11.80 0.51 -0.22
C ASP A 66 11.37 1.27 -1.48
N LEU A 67 10.08 1.58 -1.60
CA LEU A 67 9.56 2.54 -2.56
C LEU A 67 9.62 3.93 -1.92
N ILE A 68 10.27 4.86 -2.61
CA ILE A 68 10.39 6.27 -2.22
C ILE A 68 9.78 7.11 -3.33
N ILE A 69 8.81 7.96 -2.97
CA ILE A 69 8.22 8.98 -3.85
C ILE A 69 8.43 10.33 -3.19
N ASP A 70 9.20 11.21 -3.80
CA ASP A 70 9.56 12.51 -3.25
C ASP A 70 9.89 13.52 -4.35
N GLU A 71 10.40 14.69 -3.97
CA GLU A 71 10.72 15.79 -4.90
C GLU A 71 9.56 16.09 -5.88
N PRO A 72 8.34 16.38 -5.36
CA PRO A 72 7.20 16.70 -6.22
C PRO A 72 7.50 17.97 -7.03
N ALA A 73 7.33 17.90 -8.35
CA ALA A 73 7.35 19.05 -9.25
C ALA A 73 5.96 19.67 -9.42
N ILE A 74 4.90 18.90 -9.11
CA ILE A 74 3.50 19.32 -9.15
C ILE A 74 2.82 19.11 -7.80
N VAL A 75 1.66 19.75 -7.60
CA VAL A 75 0.81 19.50 -6.43
C VAL A 75 0.19 18.12 -6.56
N MET A 76 0.32 17.28 -5.53
CA MET A 76 -0.28 15.96 -5.46
C MET A 76 -1.06 15.82 -4.16
N LYS A 77 -2.39 15.95 -4.21
CA LYS A 77 -3.26 15.81 -3.04
C LYS A 77 -3.87 14.41 -2.97
N ASN A 78 -4.28 13.99 -1.78
CA ASN A 78 -5.04 12.75 -1.54
C ASN A 78 -4.37 11.52 -2.16
N ILE A 79 -3.06 11.42 -1.98
CA ILE A 79 -2.23 10.41 -2.61
C ILE A 79 -2.61 9.02 -2.10
N LYS A 80 -2.71 8.07 -3.04
CA LYS A 80 -2.82 6.65 -2.74
C LYS A 80 -1.75 5.89 -3.48
N VAL A 81 -1.12 4.94 -2.78
CA VAL A 81 -0.06 4.11 -3.36
C VAL A 81 -0.31 2.66 -3.00
N LEU A 82 -0.12 1.76 -3.97
CA LEU A 82 -0.05 0.32 -3.75
C LEU A 82 1.15 -0.23 -4.51
N THR A 83 1.87 -1.15 -3.88
CA THR A 83 2.98 -1.85 -4.50
C THR A 83 2.63 -3.31 -4.76
N MET A 84 3.35 -3.94 -5.68
CA MET A 84 3.29 -5.38 -5.94
C MET A 84 4.60 -5.82 -6.56
N ILE A 85 5.16 -6.93 -6.11
CA ILE A 85 6.31 -7.55 -6.80
C ILE A 85 5.78 -8.34 -8.00
N ASP A 86 6.31 -8.04 -9.19
CA ASP A 86 5.88 -8.70 -10.42
C ASP A 86 6.17 -10.22 -10.37
N GLY A 87 5.19 -11.02 -10.79
CA GLY A 87 5.28 -12.48 -10.77
C GLY A 87 5.17 -13.15 -9.38
N GLN A 88 5.01 -12.38 -8.30
CA GLN A 88 4.83 -12.95 -6.95
C GLN A 88 3.35 -13.30 -6.71
N LYS A 89 3.12 -14.46 -6.08
CA LYS A 89 1.75 -14.95 -5.75
C LYS A 89 1.18 -14.39 -4.45
N ASP A 90 2.02 -13.72 -3.65
CA ASP A 90 1.57 -13.09 -2.41
C ASP A 90 0.57 -11.97 -2.74
N ASN A 91 -0.33 -11.69 -1.79
CA ASN A 91 -1.34 -10.65 -1.94
C ASN A 91 -1.21 -9.57 -0.86
N ASP A 92 -0.20 -9.64 -0.01
CA ASP A 92 0.03 -8.68 1.07
C ASP A 92 1.20 -7.79 0.71
N PHE A 93 0.88 -6.59 0.23
CA PHE A 93 1.84 -5.62 -0.23
C PHE A 93 1.59 -4.26 0.43
N PRO A 94 2.65 -3.49 0.69
CA PRO A 94 2.53 -2.15 1.26
C PRO A 94 1.63 -1.25 0.42
N SER A 95 0.76 -0.52 1.14
CA SER A 95 -0.10 0.51 0.58
C SER A 95 -0.20 1.72 1.52
N LEU A 96 -0.62 2.85 0.97
CA LEU A 96 -0.87 4.10 1.71
C LEU A 96 -2.10 4.79 1.12
N GLY A 97 -2.98 5.31 1.97
CA GLY A 97 -4.18 6.06 1.58
C GLY A 97 -5.28 5.21 0.91
N ILE A 98 -5.12 3.88 0.93
CA ILE A 98 -6.11 2.93 0.37
C ILE A 98 -7.02 2.39 1.48
N ILE A 99 -6.40 1.85 2.54
CA ILE A 99 -7.11 1.26 3.68
C ILE A 99 -7.16 2.27 4.82
N ASP A 100 -6.02 2.88 5.13
CA ASP A 100 -5.96 3.96 6.08
C ASP A 100 -6.71 5.16 5.50
N GLN A 101 -7.74 5.64 6.19
CA GLN A 101 -8.61 6.73 5.74
C GLN A 101 -7.92 8.12 5.83
N ASN A 102 -6.59 8.12 5.98
CA ASN A 102 -5.82 9.34 6.07
C ASN A 102 -5.59 9.92 4.67
N GLN A 103 -5.41 11.23 4.64
CA GLN A 103 -5.02 11.94 3.42
C GLN A 103 -3.54 12.24 3.49
N TYR A 104 -2.86 12.13 2.35
CA TYR A 104 -1.45 12.49 2.22
C TYR A 104 -1.29 13.37 1.01
N SER A 105 -0.50 14.43 1.15
CA SER A 105 -0.20 15.34 0.05
C SER A 105 1.29 15.56 -0.06
N LEU A 106 1.77 15.69 -1.29
CA LEU A 106 3.11 16.15 -1.63
C LEU A 106 2.93 17.46 -2.41
N ILE A 107 3.47 18.54 -1.87
CA ILE A 107 3.38 19.88 -2.48
C ILE A 107 4.81 20.41 -2.64
N PRO A 108 5.17 20.93 -3.84
CA PRO A 108 6.51 21.46 -4.08
C PRO A 108 6.92 22.47 -3.02
N HIS A 109 8.10 22.24 -2.43
CA HIS A 109 8.72 23.11 -1.42
C HIS A 109 7.89 23.34 -0.14
N GLN A 110 6.93 22.48 0.19
CA GLN A 110 6.11 22.60 1.39
C GLN A 110 6.18 21.35 2.27
N TYR A 111 6.12 21.57 3.58
CA TYR A 111 5.98 20.54 4.60
C TYR A 111 5.17 21.12 5.75
N ASP A 112 4.01 20.51 6.04
CA ASP A 112 3.10 20.90 7.11
C ASP A 112 2.30 19.66 7.51
N GLU A 113 2.82 18.92 8.49
CA GLU A 113 2.23 17.67 8.97
C GLU A 113 0.80 17.87 9.50
N LYS A 114 0.51 19.04 10.10
CA LYS A 114 -0.85 19.36 10.57
C LYS A 114 -1.87 19.48 9.44
N LYS A 115 -1.39 19.72 8.21
CA LYS A 115 -2.20 19.75 6.98
C LYS A 115 -1.99 18.52 6.11
N ASN A 116 -1.35 17.47 6.63
CA ASN A 116 -1.00 16.26 5.89
C ASN A 116 -0.14 16.50 4.64
N ILE A 117 0.73 17.52 4.68
CA ILE A 117 1.68 17.83 3.62
C ILE A 117 3.05 17.30 4.04
N TYR A 118 3.52 16.27 3.35
CA TYR A 118 4.75 15.55 3.66
C TYR A 118 5.86 15.88 2.65
N LYS A 119 7.12 15.59 3.01
CA LYS A 119 8.27 15.74 2.11
C LYS A 119 8.38 14.62 1.07
N GLY A 120 7.80 13.46 1.38
CA GLY A 120 7.85 12.27 0.55
C GLY A 120 7.04 11.13 1.18
N ILE A 121 6.88 10.07 0.42
CA ILE A 121 6.26 8.80 0.81
C ILE A 121 7.33 7.73 0.80
N HIS A 122 7.37 6.93 1.86
CA HIS A 122 8.26 5.77 1.98
C HIS A 122 7.43 4.55 2.34
N LEU A 123 7.37 3.57 1.43
CA LEU A 123 6.71 2.29 1.64
C LEU A 123 7.72 1.15 1.58
N SER A 124 7.69 0.28 2.58
CA SER A 124 8.64 -0.83 2.71
C SER A 124 7.93 -2.17 2.71
N GLY A 125 8.43 -3.12 1.94
CA GLY A 125 7.99 -4.52 2.01
C GLY A 125 9.16 -5.48 2.10
N LEU A 126 8.84 -6.74 2.40
CA LEU A 126 9.82 -7.81 2.55
C LEU A 126 9.67 -8.84 1.44
N THR A 127 10.79 -9.40 1.00
CA THR A 127 10.82 -10.52 0.06
C THR A 127 12.04 -11.40 0.30
N LYS A 128 12.00 -12.62 -0.20
CA LYS A 128 13.17 -13.51 -0.27
C LYS A 128 13.92 -13.35 -1.60
N ASN A 129 13.34 -12.66 -2.58
CA ASN A 129 13.92 -12.46 -3.90
C ASN A 129 15.02 -11.39 -3.83
N LYS A 130 16.21 -11.70 -4.36
CA LYS A 130 17.34 -10.76 -4.40
C LYS A 130 17.23 -9.71 -5.50
N LYS A 131 16.39 -9.98 -6.49
CA LYS A 131 16.08 -9.11 -7.63
C LYS A 131 14.56 -9.05 -7.76
N ILE A 132 14.02 -7.86 -7.97
CA ILE A 132 12.59 -7.64 -8.05
C ILE A 132 12.26 -6.55 -9.07
N THR A 133 11.20 -6.78 -9.82
CA THR A 133 10.51 -5.71 -10.53
C THR A 133 9.31 -5.30 -9.70
N LEU A 134 9.22 -4.02 -9.34
CA LEU A 134 8.09 -3.49 -8.57
C LEU A 134 7.06 -2.86 -9.52
N LYS A 135 5.83 -3.39 -9.48
CA LYS A 135 4.64 -2.76 -10.03
C LYS A 135 4.04 -1.84 -8.98
N ILE A 136 3.65 -0.64 -9.38
CA ILE A 136 3.22 0.41 -8.47
C ILE A 136 1.98 1.07 -9.05
N TYR A 137 0.93 1.18 -8.25
CA TYR A 137 -0.22 2.03 -8.53
C TYR A 137 -0.05 3.33 -7.74
N ILE A 138 -0.26 4.47 -8.41
CA ILE A 138 -0.27 5.79 -7.78
C ILE A 138 -1.53 6.52 -8.24
N TYR A 139 -2.28 7.05 -7.27
CA TYR A 139 -3.35 8.01 -7.48
C TYR A 139 -3.03 9.31 -6.78
N TYR A 140 -3.39 10.43 -7.38
CA TYR A 140 -3.37 11.74 -6.75
C TYR A 140 -4.34 12.70 -7.44
N GLU A 141 -4.59 13.83 -6.78
CA GLU A 141 -5.41 14.93 -7.27
C GLU A 141 -4.53 16.16 -7.53
N ASN A 142 -4.55 16.64 -8.78
CA ASN A 142 -3.88 17.85 -9.25
C ASN A 142 -4.78 18.57 -10.27
N ASP A 143 -5.76 19.33 -9.78
CA ASP A 143 -6.93 19.88 -10.52
C ASP A 143 -7.84 18.84 -11.19
N GLN A 144 -7.31 17.65 -11.48
CA GLN A 144 -7.98 16.46 -11.97
C GLN A 144 -7.56 15.25 -11.14
N LYS A 145 -8.32 14.17 -11.26
CA LYS A 145 -7.97 12.87 -10.69
C LYS A 145 -7.02 12.15 -11.64
N VAL A 146 -5.85 11.79 -11.15
CA VAL A 146 -4.80 11.14 -11.93
C VAL A 146 -4.54 9.75 -11.38
N GLU A 147 -4.58 8.73 -12.25
CA GLU A 147 -4.19 7.36 -11.95
C GLU A 147 -3.05 6.94 -12.85
N ARG A 148 -1.96 6.43 -12.27
CA ARG A 148 -0.75 6.03 -12.99
C ARG A 148 -0.22 4.72 -12.47
N TYR A 149 0.41 3.98 -13.37
CA TYR A 149 0.93 2.65 -13.09
C TYR A 149 2.39 2.61 -13.51
N PHE A 150 3.28 2.24 -12.58
CA PHE A 150 4.71 2.14 -12.85
C PHE A 150 5.20 0.71 -12.74
N LYS A 151 6.22 0.38 -13.54
CA LYS A 151 6.97 -0.86 -13.45
C LYS A 151 8.46 -0.52 -13.40
N ILE A 152 9.06 -0.69 -12.23
CA ILE A 152 10.44 -0.27 -11.96
C ILE A 152 11.27 -1.48 -11.56
N ASP A 153 12.32 -1.74 -12.33
CA ASP A 153 13.33 -2.75 -12.00
C ASP A 153 14.31 -2.22 -10.96
N GLU A 154 14.86 -3.10 -10.11
CA GLU A 154 15.81 -2.69 -9.07
C GLU A 154 17.08 -2.02 -9.63
N ASN A 155 17.38 -2.21 -10.92
CA ASN A 155 18.57 -1.70 -11.59
C ASN A 155 18.35 -0.37 -12.31
N ALA A 156 17.12 0.16 -12.33
CA ALA A 156 16.79 1.37 -13.10
C ALA A 156 17.35 2.67 -12.50
N ILE A 157 17.98 2.60 -11.32
CA ILE A 157 18.53 3.75 -10.59
C ILE A 157 19.95 3.39 -10.12
N ARG A 158 20.88 3.41 -11.08
CA ARG A 158 22.32 3.53 -10.83
C ARG A 158 22.80 4.87 -11.38
#